data_AF-A0A2E7KZP8-F1
#
_entry.id   AF-A0A2E7KZP8-F1
#
_cell.length_a   1.000
_cell.length_b   1.000
_cell.length_c   1.000
_cell.angle_alpha   90.00
_cell.angle_beta   90.00
_cell.angle_gamma   90.00
#
_symmetry.space_group_name_H-M   'P 1'
#
loop_
_entity.id
_entity.type
_entity.pdbx_description
1 polymer ?
#
loop_
_entity_poly.entity_id
_entity_poly.type
_entity_poly.pdbx_seq_one_letter_code
_entity_poly.pdbx_strand_id
1 'polypeptide(L)'
;VFFRYNASYPYYSDAVWFLTQMVRWGQITEQKEDSWYHTMAKKIYRPDVYMKAVDELIDDGLFEESVFLPAVKANRAGGYKPATSDFIDGKTYDGKKPNDYIDSFKIGLK
;
A
#
# COMPACT_ATOMS: atom_id res chain seq x y z
N VAL A 1 -10.29 2.29 -15.00
CA VAL A 1 -9.73 1.88 -13.69
C VAL A 1 -9.03 3.03 -12.96
N PHE A 2 -8.75 4.17 -13.60
CA PHE A 2 -7.99 5.28 -12.99
C PHE A 2 -8.58 5.88 -11.70
N PHE A 3 -9.92 5.91 -11.56
CA PHE A 3 -10.58 6.44 -10.36
C PHE A 3 -11.49 5.43 -9.67
N ARG A 4 -12.02 4.45 -10.44
CA ARG A 4 -12.89 3.40 -9.91
C ARG A 4 -12.13 2.53 -8.90
N TYR A 5 -12.86 1.96 -7.94
CA TYR A 5 -12.34 1.05 -6.93
C TYR A 5 -11.23 1.66 -6.05
N ASN A 6 -11.21 2.99 -5.92
CA ASN A 6 -10.20 3.71 -5.15
C ASN A 6 -8.75 3.49 -5.65
N ALA A 7 -8.58 3.23 -6.96
CA ALA A 7 -7.28 2.89 -7.54
C ALA A 7 -6.24 4.02 -7.47
N SER A 8 -6.68 5.28 -7.37
CA SER A 8 -5.77 6.43 -7.29
C SER A 8 -5.22 6.69 -5.89
N TYR A 9 -5.83 6.13 -4.84
CA TYR A 9 -5.38 6.31 -3.47
C TYR A 9 -4.07 5.52 -3.23
N PRO A 10 -2.99 6.18 -2.74
CA PRO A 10 -1.69 5.55 -2.60
C PRO A 10 -1.61 4.69 -1.32
N TYR A 11 -2.08 3.45 -1.37
CA TYR A 11 -2.01 2.52 -0.24
C TYR A 11 -0.57 2.16 0.16
N TYR A 12 -0.25 2.25 1.46
CA TYR A 12 1.05 1.82 1.98
C TYR A 12 1.30 0.33 1.76
N SER A 13 0.26 -0.51 1.79
CA SER A 13 0.39 -1.93 1.48
C SER A 13 0.94 -2.15 0.07
N ASP A 14 0.56 -1.34 -0.92
CA ASP A 14 1.05 -1.52 -2.28
C ASP A 14 2.55 -1.18 -2.36
N ALA A 15 2.98 -0.12 -1.68
CA ALA A 15 4.40 0.24 -1.56
C ALA A 15 5.21 -0.86 -0.85
N VAL A 16 4.68 -1.39 0.26
CA VAL A 16 5.31 -2.49 1.00
C VAL A 16 5.46 -3.69 0.08
N TRP A 17 4.44 -4.08 -0.69
CA TRP A 17 4.52 -5.22 -1.60
C TRP A 17 5.67 -5.11 -2.59
N PHE A 18 5.87 -3.94 -3.21
CA PHE A 18 7.00 -3.72 -4.12
C PHE A 18 8.34 -3.85 -3.41
N LEU A 19 8.49 -3.23 -2.24
CA LEU A 19 9.71 -3.34 -1.44
C LEU A 19 9.99 -4.79 -1.02
N THR A 20 8.94 -5.55 -0.65
CA THR A 20 9.02 -6.98 -0.33
C THR A 20 9.53 -7.79 -1.52
N GLN A 21 9.04 -7.52 -2.73
CA GLN A 21 9.56 -8.19 -3.94
C GLN A 21 11.02 -7.79 -4.23
N MET A 22 11.39 -6.53 -4.03
CA MET A 22 12.77 -6.07 -4.22
C MET A 22 13.76 -6.77 -3.28
N VAL A 23 13.38 -6.98 -2.01
CA VAL A 23 14.18 -7.77 -1.06
C VAL A 23 14.22 -9.24 -1.50
N ARG A 24 13.06 -9.85 -1.76
CA ARG A 24 12.97 -11.26 -2.17
C ARG A 24 13.82 -11.59 -3.40
N TRP A 25 13.91 -10.67 -4.37
CA TRP A 25 14.65 -10.86 -5.61
C TRP A 25 16.06 -10.23 -5.60
N GLY A 26 16.52 -9.74 -4.46
CA GLY A 26 17.90 -9.26 -4.28
C GLY A 26 18.23 -7.91 -4.94
N GLN A 27 17.23 -7.13 -5.34
CA GLN A 27 17.41 -5.72 -5.70
C GLN A 27 17.78 -4.89 -4.47
N ILE A 28 17.29 -5.31 -3.30
CA ILE A 28 17.78 -4.88 -1.99
C ILE A 28 18.40 -6.12 -1.36
N THR A 29 19.73 -6.11 -1.22
CA THR A 29 20.51 -7.32 -0.90
C THR A 29 20.49 -7.68 0.58
N GLU A 30 20.11 -6.75 1.44
CA GLU A 30 20.05 -6.94 2.88
C GLU A 30 18.62 -7.27 3.31
N GLN A 31 18.49 -8.24 4.22
CA GLN A 31 17.23 -8.46 4.92
C GLN A 31 16.85 -7.23 5.74
N LYS A 32 15.54 -7.00 5.85
CA LYS A 32 14.97 -5.85 6.54
C LYS A 32 13.90 -6.31 7.51
N GLU A 33 13.87 -5.67 8.67
CA GLU A 33 12.77 -5.82 9.63
C GLU A 33 11.48 -5.23 9.06
N ASP A 34 10.31 -5.76 9.44
CA ASP A 34 9.00 -5.27 8.97
C ASP A 34 8.84 -3.74 9.14
N SER A 35 9.39 -3.19 10.23
CA SER A 35 9.37 -1.75 10.52
C SER A 35 10.06 -0.89 9.46
N TRP A 36 11.09 -1.41 8.79
CA TRP A 36 11.80 -0.69 7.73
C TRP A 36 10.88 -0.50 6.51
N TYR A 37 10.13 -1.52 6.13
CA TYR A 37 9.19 -1.44 4.99
C TYR A 37 8.11 -0.39 5.25
N HIS A 38 7.55 -0.35 6.45
CA HIS A 38 6.55 0.66 6.81
C HIS A 38 7.12 2.08 6.83
N THR A 39 8.34 2.23 7.32
CA THR A 39 9.03 3.53 7.33
C THR A 39 9.31 4.01 5.92
N MET A 40 9.77 3.14 5.03
CA MET A 40 10.03 3.48 3.64
C MET A 40 8.75 3.73 2.85
N ALA A 41 7.71 2.90 3.03
CA ALA A 41 6.40 3.10 2.41
C ALA A 41 5.83 4.50 2.72
N LYS A 42 5.93 4.97 3.97
CA LYS A 42 5.49 6.32 4.38
C LYS A 42 6.29 7.46 3.77
N LYS A 43 7.55 7.23 3.37
CA LYS A 43 8.37 8.23 2.67
C LYS A 43 8.01 8.34 1.20
N ILE A 44 7.58 7.23 0.58
CA ILE A 44 7.37 7.14 -0.88
C ILE A 44 5.91 7.39 -1.22
N TYR A 45 4.98 6.69 -0.58
CA TYR A 45 3.55 6.81 -0.82
C TYR A 45 3.00 7.88 0.11
N ARG A 46 2.35 8.90 -0.45
CA ARG A 46 1.94 10.10 0.30
C ARG A 46 0.42 10.30 0.31
N PRO A 47 -0.34 9.45 1.03
CA PRO A 47 -1.77 9.67 1.25
C PRO A 47 -2.09 11.04 1.83
N ASP A 48 -1.21 11.61 2.64
CA ASP A 48 -1.39 12.93 3.22
C ASP A 48 -1.42 14.04 2.16
N VAL A 49 -0.58 13.95 1.13
CA VAL A 49 -0.61 14.88 -0.01
C VAL A 49 -1.85 14.64 -0.85
N TYR A 50 -2.21 13.36 -1.08
CA TYR A 50 -3.43 13.00 -1.80
C TYR A 50 -4.68 13.58 -1.12
N MET A 51 -4.80 13.41 0.20
CA MET A 51 -5.96 13.90 0.95
C MET A 51 -6.03 15.43 0.97
N LYS A 52 -4.90 16.14 1.03
CA LYS A 52 -4.91 17.61 0.87
C LYS A 52 -5.49 18.04 -0.47
N ALA A 53 -5.10 17.37 -1.56
CA ALA A 53 -5.68 17.67 -2.88
C ALA A 53 -7.17 17.31 -2.94
N VAL A 54 -7.61 16.25 -2.26
CA VAL A 54 -9.04 15.93 -2.14
C VAL A 54 -9.79 17.04 -1.41
N ASP A 55 -9.26 17.52 -0.29
CA ASP A 55 -9.88 18.59 0.50
C ASP A 55 -9.99 19.88 -0.32
N GLU A 56 -8.92 20.29 -1.02
CA GLU A 56 -8.92 21.47 -1.92
C GLU A 56 -9.96 21.35 -3.05
N LEU A 57 -10.09 20.17 -3.67
CA LEU A 57 -11.07 19.95 -4.73
C LEU A 57 -12.53 20.04 -4.26
N ILE A 58 -12.78 19.68 -2.99
CA ILE A 58 -14.11 19.80 -2.36
C ILE A 58 -14.38 21.25 -1.99
N ASP A 59 -13.41 21.93 -1.40
CA ASP A 59 -13.52 23.34 -1.00
C ASP A 59 -13.76 24.26 -2.23
N ASP A 60 -13.13 23.96 -3.36
CA ASP A 60 -13.34 24.66 -4.64
C ASP A 60 -14.69 24.31 -5.31
N GLY A 61 -15.46 23.36 -4.75
CA GLY A 61 -16.75 22.92 -5.29
C GLY A 61 -16.64 22.13 -6.61
N LEU A 62 -15.45 21.66 -6.97
CA LEU A 62 -15.21 20.89 -8.19
C LEU A 62 -15.67 19.43 -8.05
N PHE A 63 -15.66 18.91 -6.83
CA PHE A 63 -16.07 17.55 -6.51
C PHE A 63 -16.86 17.48 -5.21
N GLU A 64 -17.81 16.55 -5.15
CA GLU A 64 -18.53 16.19 -3.93
C GLU A 64 -17.70 15.27 -3.05
N GLU A 65 -17.76 15.43 -1.72
CA GLU A 65 -17.07 14.54 -0.76
C GLU A 65 -17.42 13.06 -0.97
N SER A 66 -18.66 12.79 -1.39
CA SER A 66 -19.17 11.44 -1.64
C SER A 66 -18.32 10.64 -2.64
N VAL A 67 -17.66 11.32 -3.57
CA VAL A 67 -16.78 10.75 -4.59
C VAL A 67 -15.51 10.16 -3.96
N PHE A 68 -15.05 10.71 -2.85
CA PHE A 68 -13.80 10.33 -2.17
C PHE A 68 -14.01 9.49 -0.91
N LEU A 69 -15.25 9.10 -0.57
CA LEU A 69 -15.52 8.26 0.61
C LEU A 69 -14.64 7.01 0.72
N PRO A 70 -14.32 6.28 -0.37
CA PRO A 70 -13.39 5.16 -0.28
C PRO A 70 -11.97 5.56 0.17
N ALA A 71 -11.45 6.69 -0.33
CA ALA A 71 -10.16 7.24 0.07
C ALA A 71 -10.17 7.69 1.53
N VAL A 72 -11.22 8.39 1.97
CA VAL A 72 -11.41 8.82 3.37
C VAL A 72 -11.42 7.60 4.31
N LYS A 73 -12.16 6.54 3.94
CA LYS A 73 -12.20 5.28 4.70
C LYS A 73 -10.82 4.61 4.76
N ALA A 74 -10.13 4.53 3.63
CA ALA A 74 -8.78 3.96 3.57
C ALA A 74 -7.78 4.73 4.43
N ASN A 75 -7.84 6.07 4.40
CA ASN A 75 -6.98 6.92 5.22
C ASN A 75 -7.25 6.73 6.72
N ARG A 76 -8.52 6.72 7.14
CA ARG A 76 -8.91 6.44 8.53
C ARG A 76 -8.52 5.04 9.01
N ALA A 77 -8.51 4.05 8.10
CA ALA A 77 -8.06 2.70 8.38
C ALA A 77 -6.52 2.54 8.43
N GLY A 78 -5.78 3.65 8.33
CA GLY A 78 -4.32 3.68 8.42
C GLY A 78 -3.59 3.51 7.09
N GLY A 79 -4.31 3.51 5.95
CA GLY A 79 -3.71 3.47 4.62
C GLY A 79 -3.22 2.10 4.15
N TYR A 80 -3.62 1.02 4.82
CA TYR A 80 -3.31 -0.37 4.43
C TYR A 80 -4.57 -1.09 3.95
N LYS A 81 -4.43 -1.87 2.88
CA LYS A 81 -5.46 -2.85 2.50
C LYS A 81 -5.51 -4.00 3.51
N PRO A 82 -6.66 -4.68 3.67
CA PRO A 82 -6.72 -5.94 4.40
C PRO A 82 -5.83 -7.00 3.73
N ALA A 83 -5.44 -8.02 4.50
CA ALA A 83 -4.74 -9.17 3.95
C ALA A 83 -5.58 -9.85 2.86
N THR A 84 -4.92 -10.32 1.80
CA THR A 84 -5.59 -10.93 0.63
C THR A 84 -4.82 -12.15 0.14
N SER A 85 -5.54 -13.16 -0.34
CA SER A 85 -5.03 -14.34 -1.05
C SER A 85 -5.40 -14.35 -2.53
N ASP A 86 -5.77 -13.19 -3.10
CA ASP A 86 -6.24 -13.07 -4.49
C ASP A 86 -5.11 -13.21 -5.54
N PHE A 87 -3.86 -13.38 -5.09
CA PHE A 87 -2.73 -13.63 -5.97
C PHE A 87 -2.83 -15.01 -6.64
N ILE A 88 -2.27 -15.12 -7.86
CA ILE A 88 -2.35 -16.34 -8.69
C ILE A 88 -1.76 -17.59 -8.04
N ASP A 89 -0.92 -17.43 -7.03
CA ASP A 89 -0.27 -18.52 -6.28
C ASP A 89 -0.99 -18.87 -4.97
N GLY A 90 -2.11 -18.20 -4.67
CA GLY A 90 -2.93 -18.39 -3.48
C GLY A 90 -2.26 -17.99 -2.16
N LYS A 91 -1.08 -17.35 -2.20
CA LYS A 91 -0.38 -16.95 -0.98
C LYS A 91 -1.01 -15.70 -0.37
N THR A 92 -1.26 -15.75 0.92
CA THR A 92 -1.81 -14.60 1.65
C THR A 92 -0.74 -13.53 1.83
N TYR A 93 -1.01 -12.35 1.31
CA TYR A 93 -0.23 -11.14 1.51
C TYR A 93 -0.91 -10.26 2.56
N ASP A 94 -0.19 -9.93 3.63
CA ASP A 94 -0.53 -8.88 4.58
C ASP A 94 0.56 -7.80 4.52
N GLY A 95 0.20 -6.58 4.09
CA GLY A 95 1.14 -5.47 4.01
C GLY A 95 1.67 -4.99 5.35
N LYS A 96 1.16 -5.50 6.47
CA LYS A 96 1.69 -5.28 7.82
C LYS A 96 2.73 -6.32 8.25
N LYS A 97 2.89 -7.41 7.49
CA LYS A 97 3.80 -8.52 7.80
C LYS A 97 4.57 -8.98 6.55
N PRO A 98 5.39 -8.11 5.95
CA PRO A 98 6.10 -8.45 4.71
C PRO A 98 7.04 -9.64 4.85
N ASN A 99 7.68 -9.84 6.01
CA ASN A 99 8.57 -10.99 6.21
C ASN A 99 7.82 -12.33 6.27
N ASP A 100 6.64 -12.40 6.92
CA ASP A 100 5.76 -13.58 6.87
C ASP A 100 5.44 -13.98 5.40
N TYR A 101 5.23 -12.98 4.53
CA TYR A 101 4.97 -13.22 3.12
C TYR A 101 6.21 -13.76 2.39
N ILE A 102 7.40 -13.18 2.59
CA ILE A 102 8.67 -13.66 2.02
C ILE A 102 8.92 -15.12 2.41
N ASP A 103 8.76 -15.43 3.71
CA ASP A 103 9.04 -16.74 4.26
C ASP A 103 8.13 -17.84 3.71
N SER A 104 6.92 -17.46 3.29
CA SER A 104 5.97 -18.37 2.66
C SER A 104 6.46 -18.94 1.32
N PHE A 105 7.43 -18.31 0.65
CA PHE A 105 7.92 -18.74 -0.66
C PHE A 105 9.06 -19.76 -0.56
N LYS A 106 9.14 -20.69 -1.51
CA LYS A 106 10.29 -21.62 -1.62
C LYS A 106 11.51 -20.98 -2.28
N ILE A 107 11.29 -19.95 -3.11
CA ILE A 107 12.31 -19.31 -3.95
C ILE A 107 12.36 -17.81 -3.63
N GLY A 108 13.56 -17.32 -3.39
CA GLY A 108 13.88 -15.92 -3.09
C GLY A 108 14.88 -15.81 -1.94
N LEU A 109 15.44 -14.61 -1.74
CA LEU A 109 16.17 -14.26 -0.53
C LEU A 109 15.21 -14.24 0.67
N LYS A 110 15.70 -14.77 1.79
CA LYS A 110 15.04 -14.82 3.10
C LYS A 110 16.01 -14.38 4.18
#